data_AF-A0A964BM50-F1
#
_entry.id   AF-A0A964BM50-F1
#
_cell.length_a   1.000
_cell.length_b   1.000
_cell.length_c   1.000
_cell.angle_alpha   90.00
_cell.angle_beta   90.00
_cell.angle_gamma   90.00
#
_symmetry.space_group_name_H-M   'P 1'
#
loop_
_entity.id
_entity.type
_entity.pdbx_description
1 polymer ?
#
loop_
_entity_poly.entity_id
_entity_poly.type
_entity_poly.pdbx_seq_one_letter_code
_entity_poly.pdbx_strand_id
1 'polypeptide(L)'
;MTRHDASDLAARLGRQAEAVCRHYLSSGVRQGRYWLVGDARNTPGRSMFVRLNGPESGRGAAGKWTDAATGEHGDLLDVIREACGLADFKEVADEARRFLSLPHP
;
A
#
# COMPACT_ATOMS: atom_id res chain seq x y z
N MET A 1 3.80 11.16 -15.90
CA MET A 1 4.52 10.10 -15.15
C MET A 1 4.59 8.84 -16.01
N THR A 2 5.76 8.23 -16.21
CA THR A 2 5.86 6.98 -16.99
C THR A 2 5.48 5.79 -16.10
N ARG A 3 5.08 4.67 -16.71
CA ARG A 3 4.78 3.41 -15.98
C ARG A 3 5.93 2.95 -15.08
N HIS A 4 7.17 3.28 -15.45
CA HIS A 4 8.37 2.99 -14.67
C HIS A 4 8.40 3.73 -13.33
N ASP A 5 7.91 4.96 -13.26
CA ASP A 5 7.90 5.77 -12.03
C ASP A 5 6.88 5.22 -11.01
N ALA A 6 5.71 4.77 -11.48
CA ALA A 6 4.72 4.12 -10.62
C ALA A 6 5.24 2.80 -10.02
N SER A 7 5.90 1.97 -10.83
CA SER A 7 6.50 0.73 -10.36
C SER A 7 7.66 0.96 -9.39
N ASP A 8 8.47 2.01 -9.61
CA ASP A 8 9.51 2.41 -8.66
C ASP A 8 8.88 2.83 -7.33
N LEU A 9 7.92 3.76 -7.32
CA LEU A 9 7.21 4.18 -6.10
C LEU A 9 6.62 2.99 -5.35
N ALA A 10 5.93 2.07 -6.04
CA ALA A 10 5.37 0.87 -5.42
C ALA A 10 6.46 -0.02 -4.77
N ALA A 11 7.60 -0.21 -5.43
CA ALA A 11 8.72 -0.97 -4.87
C ALA A 11 9.32 -0.27 -3.64
N ARG A 12 9.48 1.06 -3.68
CA ARG A 12 9.98 1.84 -2.52
C ARG A 12 9.03 1.77 -1.33
N LEU A 13 7.73 1.92 -1.58
CA LEU A 13 6.70 1.74 -0.55
C LEU A 13 6.75 0.31 0.02
N GLY A 14 6.94 -0.70 -0.84
CA GLY A 14 7.07 -2.10 -0.44
C GLY A 14 8.20 -2.34 0.56
N ARG A 15 9.36 -1.67 0.39
CA ARG A 15 10.47 -1.72 1.38
C ARG A 15 10.10 -1.18 2.75
N GLN A 16 9.09 -0.32 2.82
CA GLN A 16 8.58 0.29 4.05
C GLN A 16 7.13 -0.13 4.34
N ALA A 17 6.70 -1.30 3.85
CA ALA A 17 5.31 -1.73 3.88
C ALA A 17 4.67 -1.66 5.27
N GLU A 18 5.39 -2.03 6.32
CA GLU A 18 4.87 -1.93 7.70
C GLU A 18 4.66 -0.48 8.13
N ALA A 19 5.56 0.43 7.77
CA ALA A 19 5.42 1.85 8.09
C ALA A 19 4.23 2.46 7.32
N VAL A 20 4.04 2.09 6.04
CA VAL A 20 2.87 2.48 5.24
C VAL A 20 1.59 1.98 5.92
N CYS A 21 1.54 0.71 6.30
CA CYS A 21 0.36 0.14 6.97
C CYS A 21 0.08 0.83 8.32
N ARG A 22 1.09 1.13 9.12
CA ARG A 22 0.90 1.87 10.39
C ARG A 22 0.35 3.28 10.16
N HIS A 23 0.71 3.92 9.05
CA HIS A 23 0.29 5.28 8.74
C HIS A 23 -1.13 5.33 8.17
N TYR A 24 -1.41 4.55 7.12
CA TYR A 24 -2.68 4.62 6.38
C TYR A 24 -3.70 3.58 6.83
N LEU A 25 -3.26 2.46 7.43
CA LEU A 25 -4.10 1.32 7.83
C LEU A 25 -4.03 1.08 9.35
N SER A 26 -4.10 2.16 10.14
CA SER A 26 -3.91 2.17 11.59
C SER A 26 -4.92 1.32 12.39
N SER A 27 -6.10 1.02 11.83
CA SER A 27 -7.10 0.10 12.41
C SER A 27 -6.68 -1.36 12.31
N GLY A 28 -5.64 -1.66 11.52
CA GLY A 28 -5.15 -3.00 11.32
C GLY A 28 -4.13 -3.46 12.35
N VAL A 29 -3.75 -4.72 12.25
CA VAL A 29 -2.81 -5.38 13.16
C VAL A 29 -1.76 -6.19 12.40
N ARG A 30 -0.52 -6.13 12.86
CA ARG A 30 0.53 -6.99 12.34
C ARG A 30 0.34 -8.43 12.82
N GLN A 31 0.28 -9.36 11.89
CA GLN A 31 0.31 -10.80 12.15
C GLN A 31 1.42 -11.47 11.34
N GLY A 32 2.56 -11.71 12.00
CA GLY A 32 3.75 -12.27 11.36
C GLY A 32 4.26 -11.39 10.21
N ARG A 33 4.20 -11.92 8.99
CA ARG A 33 4.61 -11.25 7.75
C ARG A 33 3.49 -10.49 7.04
N TYR A 34 2.32 -10.36 7.66
CA TYR A 34 1.16 -9.68 7.10
C TYR A 34 0.66 -8.56 8.02
N TRP A 35 0.03 -7.57 7.42
CA TRP A 35 -0.85 -6.62 8.11
C TRP A 35 -2.29 -6.97 7.78
N LEU A 36 -3.14 -7.15 8.78
CA LEU A 36 -4.56 -7.46 8.62
C LEU A 36 -5.40 -6.23 8.89
N VAL A 37 -6.36 -5.93 8.03
CA VAL A 37 -7.31 -4.82 8.13
C VAL A 37 -8.63 -5.21 7.47
N GLY A 38 -9.70 -4.44 7.66
CA GLY A 38 -10.99 -4.66 7.01
C GLY A 38 -10.89 -4.44 5.50
N ASP A 39 -10.40 -3.28 5.09
CA ASP A 39 -10.25 -2.92 3.69
C ASP A 39 -9.17 -1.82 3.49
N ALA A 40 -8.99 -1.38 2.24
CA ALA A 40 -8.03 -0.34 1.90
C ALA A 40 -8.42 1.06 2.41
N ARG A 41 -9.66 1.25 2.90
CA ARG A 41 -10.16 2.47 3.55
C ARG A 41 -9.96 2.47 5.06
N ASN A 42 -9.11 1.57 5.56
CA ASN A 42 -8.76 1.47 6.98
C ASN A 42 -9.94 1.12 7.90
N THR A 43 -10.94 0.40 7.40
CA THR A 43 -11.99 -0.13 8.28
C THR A 43 -11.42 -1.23 9.21
N PRO A 44 -11.87 -1.33 10.47
CA PRO A 44 -11.45 -2.42 11.34
C PRO A 44 -11.90 -3.78 10.78
N GLY A 45 -11.02 -4.78 10.81
CA GLY A 45 -11.33 -6.11 10.29
C GLY A 45 -10.10 -6.94 9.97
N ARG A 46 -10.30 -8.01 9.21
CA ARG A 46 -9.24 -8.96 8.83
C ARG A 46 -9.45 -9.62 7.47
N SER A 47 -10.35 -9.06 6.65
CA SER A 47 -10.62 -9.53 5.29
C SER A 47 -9.47 -9.20 4.35
N MET A 48 -8.90 -8.00 4.49
CA MET A 48 -7.75 -7.56 3.72
C MET A 48 -6.42 -7.83 4.43
N PHE A 49 -5.45 -8.36 3.68
CA PHE A 49 -4.10 -8.61 4.18
C PHE A 49 -3.02 -8.06 3.24
N VAL A 50 -2.08 -7.31 3.80
CA VAL A 50 -0.93 -6.74 3.10
C VAL A 50 0.33 -7.54 3.43
N ARG A 51 1.13 -7.90 2.42
CA ARG A 51 2.45 -8.54 2.62
C ARG A 51 3.46 -7.51 3.13
N LEU A 52 4.03 -7.74 4.31
CA LEU A 52 5.05 -6.87 4.89
C LEU A 52 6.46 -7.21 4.39
N ASN A 53 6.70 -8.48 4.05
CA ASN A 53 8.00 -8.99 3.64
C ASN A 53 7.89 -9.75 2.32
N GLY A 54 8.91 -9.64 1.47
CA GLY A 54 8.98 -10.28 0.16
C GLY A 54 10.04 -9.64 -0.73
N PRO A 55 10.23 -10.11 -1.98
CA PRO A 55 11.06 -9.43 -2.97
C PRO A 55 10.50 -8.04 -3.29
N GLU A 56 11.32 -7.17 -3.90
CA GLU A 56 10.88 -5.84 -4.33
C GLU A 56 9.89 -5.87 -5.50
N SER A 57 9.92 -6.94 -6.30
CA SER A 57 9.05 -7.10 -7.46
C SER A 57 8.67 -8.57 -7.68
N GLY A 58 7.62 -8.78 -8.48
CA GLY A 58 7.15 -10.11 -8.85
C GLY A 58 6.24 -10.78 -7.82
N ARG A 59 6.11 -12.11 -7.95
CA ARG A 59 5.17 -12.90 -7.13
C ARG A 59 5.59 -12.88 -5.67
N GLY A 60 4.68 -12.46 -4.80
CA GLY A 60 4.90 -12.42 -3.35
C GLY A 60 5.68 -11.20 -2.88
N ALA A 61 5.83 -10.17 -3.72
CA ALA A 61 6.47 -8.92 -3.35
C ALA A 61 5.83 -8.25 -2.12
N ALA A 62 6.64 -7.55 -1.35
CA ALA A 62 6.17 -6.73 -0.23
C ALA A 62 5.25 -5.60 -0.75
N GLY A 63 4.28 -5.20 0.06
CA GLY A 63 3.30 -4.17 -0.29
C GLY A 63 2.12 -4.65 -1.14
N LYS A 64 2.13 -5.89 -1.67
CA LYS A 64 0.95 -6.46 -2.33
C LYS A 64 -0.12 -6.82 -1.30
N TRP A 65 -1.37 -6.52 -1.61
CA TRP A 65 -2.51 -6.84 -0.76
C TRP A 65 -3.60 -7.60 -1.49
N THR A 66 -4.44 -8.30 -0.72
CA THR A 66 -5.64 -8.98 -1.21
C THR A 66 -6.72 -8.90 -0.15
N ASP A 67 -7.96 -8.68 -0.56
CA ASP A 67 -9.16 -8.80 0.26
C ASP A 67 -9.84 -10.13 -0.02
N ALA A 68 -9.97 -10.98 1.00
CA ALA A 68 -10.58 -12.30 0.89
C ALA A 68 -12.12 -12.27 0.79
N ALA A 69 -12.76 -11.18 1.21
CA ALA A 69 -14.21 -11.01 1.15
C ALA A 69 -14.66 -10.54 -0.24
N THR A 70 -13.89 -9.67 -0.90
CA THR A 70 -14.25 -9.13 -2.23
C THR A 70 -13.47 -9.76 -3.39
N GLY A 71 -12.32 -10.36 -3.12
CA GLY A 71 -11.38 -10.83 -4.15
C GLY A 71 -10.53 -9.72 -4.77
N GLU A 72 -10.69 -8.47 -4.31
CA GLU A 72 -9.88 -7.35 -4.75
C GLU A 72 -8.44 -7.51 -4.30
N HIS A 73 -7.54 -6.93 -5.08
CA HIS A 73 -6.10 -6.98 -4.83
C HIS A 73 -5.43 -5.77 -5.46
N GLY A 74 -4.28 -5.40 -4.92
CA GLY A 74 -3.58 -4.20 -5.35
C GLY A 74 -2.19 -4.08 -4.75
N ASP A 75 -1.66 -2.87 -4.74
CA ASP A 75 -0.44 -2.52 -4.01
C ASP A 75 -0.65 -1.30 -3.10
N LEU A 76 0.46 -0.77 -2.55
CA LEU A 76 0.42 0.32 -1.58
C LEU A 76 0.03 1.67 -2.19
N LEU A 77 0.10 1.85 -3.51
CA LEU A 77 -0.46 3.05 -4.14
C LEU A 77 -2.00 3.02 -4.08
N ASP A 78 -2.61 1.84 -4.26
CA ASP A 78 -4.06 1.68 -4.09
C ASP A 78 -4.49 1.94 -2.64
N VAL A 79 -3.68 1.48 -1.66
CA VAL A 79 -3.92 1.77 -0.24
C VAL A 79 -3.90 3.27 0.04
N ILE A 80 -2.90 3.99 -0.46
CA ILE A 80 -2.80 5.45 -0.29
C ILE A 80 -4.02 6.13 -0.91
N ARG A 81 -4.41 5.73 -2.13
CA ARG A 81 -5.57 6.27 -2.83
C ARG A 81 -6.84 6.11 -1.99
N GLU A 82 -7.16 4.89 -1.58
CA GLU A 82 -8.42 4.59 -0.89
C GLU A 82 -8.45 5.16 0.53
N ALA A 83 -7.36 5.06 1.29
CA ALA A 83 -7.30 5.56 2.66
C ALA A 83 -7.37 7.10 2.73
N CYS A 84 -6.83 7.80 1.72
CA CYS A 84 -6.84 9.26 1.66
C CYS A 84 -8.01 9.83 0.83
N GLY A 85 -8.78 8.99 0.13
CA GLY A 85 -9.88 9.43 -0.74
C GLY A 85 -9.44 10.22 -1.96
N LEU A 86 -8.26 9.92 -2.51
CA LEU A 86 -7.67 10.65 -3.64
C LEU A 86 -8.31 10.22 -4.96
N ALA A 87 -8.62 11.20 -5.82
CA ALA A 87 -9.38 10.95 -7.03
C ALA A 87 -8.49 10.70 -8.25
N ASP A 88 -7.35 11.38 -8.33
CA ASP A 88 -6.43 11.23 -9.46
C ASP A 88 -5.08 10.61 -9.07
N PHE A 89 -4.40 10.07 -10.07
CA PHE A 89 -3.13 9.38 -9.87
C PHE A 89 -1.98 10.33 -9.50
N LYS A 90 -2.05 11.61 -9.89
CA LYS A 90 -1.02 12.59 -9.56
C LYS A 90 -1.04 12.85 -8.05
N GLU A 91 -2.20 13.02 -7.45
CA GLU A 91 -2.36 13.17 -6.00
C GLU A 91 -1.80 11.95 -5.25
N VAL A 92 -2.09 10.72 -5.73
CA VAL A 92 -1.55 9.49 -5.13
C VAL A 92 -0.02 9.45 -5.21
N ALA A 93 0.55 9.83 -6.36
CA ALA A 93 1.99 9.84 -6.53
C ALA A 93 2.68 10.93 -5.69
N ASP A 94 2.06 12.10 -5.55
CA ASP A 94 2.54 13.18 -4.69
C ASP A 94 2.50 12.75 -3.21
N GLU A 95 1.43 12.09 -2.78
CA GLU A 95 1.30 11.55 -1.41
C GLU A 95 2.31 10.43 -1.12
N ALA A 96 2.52 9.52 -2.09
CA ALA A 96 3.54 8.49 -1.98
C ALA A 96 4.95 9.09 -1.87
N ARG A 97 5.26 10.13 -2.66
CA ARG A 97 6.54 10.86 -2.56
C ARG A 97 6.68 11.55 -1.23
N ARG A 98 5.63 12.19 -0.72
CA ARG A 98 5.60 12.81 0.61
C ARG A 98 5.94 11.80 1.69
N PHE A 99 5.27 10.63 1.69
CA PHE A 99 5.56 9.56 2.64
C PHE A 99 7.01 9.06 2.55
N LEU A 100 7.49 8.86 1.32
CA LEU A 100 8.87 8.41 1.04
C LEU A 100 9.93 9.51 1.21
N SER A 101 9.53 10.74 1.56
CA SER A 101 10.41 11.92 1.64
C SER A 101 11.20 12.17 0.34
N LEU A 102 10.56 11.98 -0.82
CA LEU A 102 11.13 12.22 -2.14
C LEU A 102 10.81 13.64 -2.64
N PRO A 103 11.67 14.24 -3.50
CA PRO A 103 11.38 15.53 -4.11
C PRO A 103 10.15 15.44 -5.04
N HIS A 104 9.40 16.54 -5.09
CA HIS A 104 8.28 16.70 -6.02
C HIS A 104 8.80 17.30 -7.33
N PRO A 105 8.44 16.73 -8.49
CA PRO A 105 8.81 17.27 -9.79
C PRO A 105 8.05 18.55 -10.16
#